data_AF-A0A6B2CHB3-F1
#
_entry.id   AF-A0A6B2CHB3-F1
#
_cell.length_a   1.000
_cell.length_b   1.000
_cell.length_c   1.000
_cell.angle_alpha   90.00
_cell.angle_beta   90.00
_cell.angle_gamma   90.00
#
_symmetry.space_group_name_H-M   'P 1'
#
loop_
_entity.id
_entity.type
_entity.pdbx_description
1 polymer ?
#
loop_
_entity_poly.entity_id
_entity_poly.type
_entity_poly.pdbx_seq_one_letter_code
_entity_poly.pdbx_strand_id
1 'polypeptide(L)'
;MECDKGKVSELLREVNAEENEPIETYRTMIEENCFAQAKVFRLGDNYLVYMVDEERACVEVVGNLDEAREVAKRFTDSVCT
;
A
#
# COMPACT_ATOMS: atom_id res chain seq x y z
N MET A 1 6.82 -7.28 4.12
CA MET A 1 5.48 -7.35 3.51
C MET A 1 4.62 -8.41 4.20
N GLU A 2 3.40 -8.05 4.59
CA GLU A 2 2.39 -8.92 5.22
C GLU A 2 1.08 -8.88 4.42
N CYS A 3 0.46 -10.02 4.17
CA CYS A 3 -0.73 -10.15 3.32
C CYS A 3 -1.89 -10.89 4.00
N ASP A 4 -1.73 -11.28 5.27
CA ASP A 4 -2.83 -11.84 6.04
C ASP A 4 -3.96 -10.81 6.22
N LYS A 5 -5.20 -11.24 5.94
CA LYS A 5 -6.37 -10.36 5.98
C LYS A 5 -6.61 -9.75 7.36
N GLY A 6 -6.33 -10.50 8.43
CA GLY A 6 -6.48 -10.03 9.81
C GLY A 6 -5.50 -8.91 10.10
N LYS A 7 -4.23 -9.13 9.76
CA LYS A 7 -3.17 -8.14 10.01
C LYS A 7 -3.28 -6.89 9.13
N VAL A 8 -3.65 -7.05 7.86
CA VAL A 8 -3.94 -5.93 6.94
C VAL A 8 -5.07 -5.07 7.51
N SER A 9 -6.19 -5.69 7.93
CA SER A 9 -7.33 -4.97 8.48
C SER A 9 -7.00 -4.27 9.80
N GLU A 10 -6.20 -4.89 10.66
CA GLU A 10 -5.73 -4.28 11.91
C GLU A 10 -4.94 -2.99 11.64
N LEU A 11 -3.96 -3.05 10.75
CA LEU A 11 -3.10 -1.90 10.44
C LEU A 11 -3.86 -0.77 9.72
N LEU A 12 -4.80 -1.10 8.83
CA LEU A 12 -5.66 -0.11 8.18
C LEU A 12 -6.55 0.63 9.18
N ARG A 13 -7.03 -0.06 10.23
CA ARG A 13 -7.80 0.57 11.31
C ARG A 13 -6.91 1.45 12.19
N GLU A 14 -5.67 1.04 12.43
CA GLU A 14 -4.71 1.82 13.22
C GLU A 14 -4.39 3.17 12.57
N VAL A 15 -4.23 3.20 11.24
CA VAL A 15 -4.05 4.47 10.49
C VAL A 15 -5.36 5.19 10.17
N ASN A 16 -6.51 4.65 10.62
CA ASN A 16 -7.85 5.11 10.29
C ASN A 16 -8.05 5.35 8.78
N ALA A 17 -7.69 4.37 7.95
CA ALA A 17 -7.64 4.51 6.48
C ALA A 17 -8.98 4.85 5.81
N GLU A 18 -10.11 4.71 6.52
CA GLU A 18 -11.44 5.09 6.03
C GLU A 18 -11.67 6.61 6.10
N GLU A 19 -11.11 7.27 7.11
CA GLU A 19 -11.30 8.71 7.34
C GLU A 19 -10.05 9.54 7.03
N ASN A 20 -8.87 8.93 7.08
CA ASN A 20 -7.60 9.60 6.79
C ASN A 20 -7.24 9.52 5.31
N GLU A 21 -6.92 10.66 4.72
CA GLU A 21 -6.33 10.70 3.38
C GLU A 21 -4.91 10.12 3.39
N PRO A 22 -4.56 9.26 2.42
CA PRO A 22 -3.19 8.79 2.27
C PRO A 22 -2.27 9.96 1.91
N ILE A 23 -1.04 9.94 2.45
CA ILE A 23 0.01 10.91 2.15
C ILE A 23 0.31 10.91 0.65
N GLU A 24 0.45 9.72 0.08
CA GLU A 24 0.72 9.50 -1.34
C GLU A 24 -0.05 8.28 -1.85
N THR A 25 -0.45 8.31 -3.12
CA THR A 25 -1.11 7.20 -3.81
C THR A 25 -0.40 6.92 -5.13
N TYR A 26 -0.04 5.67 -5.35
CA TYR A 26 0.54 5.12 -6.57
C TYR A 26 -0.48 4.17 -7.20
N ARG A 27 -0.66 4.25 -8.51
CA ARG A 27 -1.60 3.37 -9.22
C ARG A 27 -1.10 3.09 -10.63
N THR A 28 -1.19 1.83 -11.03
CA THR A 28 -1.03 1.37 -12.40
C THR A 28 -2.33 0.71 -12.83
N MET A 29 -2.79 1.03 -14.05
CA MET A 29 -3.95 0.41 -14.69
C MET A 29 -3.67 0.28 -16.18
N ILE A 30 -3.65 -0.95 -16.70
CA ILE A 30 -3.52 -1.24 -18.14
C ILE A 30 -4.84 -1.84 -18.65
N GLU A 31 -5.24 -1.47 -19.87
CA GLU A 31 -6.53 -1.85 -20.49
C GLU A 31 -6.76 -3.38 -20.64
N GLU A 32 -5.75 -4.23 -20.42
CA GLU A 32 -5.81 -5.70 -20.60
C GLU A 32 -5.85 -6.53 -19.29
N ASN A 33 -6.51 -6.05 -18.23
CA ASN A 33 -6.58 -6.68 -16.89
C ASN A 33 -5.26 -6.64 -16.10
N CYS A 34 -4.72 -5.43 -15.88
CA CYS A 34 -3.75 -5.26 -14.83
C CYS A 34 -4.08 -4.03 -13.98
N PHE A 35 -4.35 -4.27 -12.70
CA PHE A 35 -4.55 -3.22 -11.70
C PHE A 35 -3.65 -3.43 -10.49
N ALA A 36 -2.90 -2.38 -10.13
CA ALA A 36 -2.18 -2.29 -8.88
C ALA A 36 -2.31 -0.89 -8.29
N GLN A 37 -2.50 -0.81 -6.98
CA GLN A 37 -2.54 0.43 -6.23
C GLN A 37 -1.76 0.29 -4.94
N ALA A 38 -0.96 1.29 -4.60
CA ALA A 38 -0.33 1.43 -3.31
C ALA A 38 -0.69 2.79 -2.69
N LYS A 39 -1.04 2.81 -1.40
CA LYS A 39 -1.36 4.01 -0.62
C LYS A 39 -0.41 4.08 0.58
N VAL A 40 0.12 5.26 0.86
CA VAL A 40 1.02 5.49 1.99
C VAL A 40 0.29 6.26 3.09
N PHE A 41 0.30 5.75 4.31
CA PHE A 41 -0.31 6.38 5.49
C PHE A 41 0.74 6.64 6.57
N ARG A 42 0.52 7.64 7.42
CA ARG A 42 1.35 7.87 8.61
C ARG A 42 0.94 6.85 9.69
N LEU A 43 1.93 6.16 10.25
CA LEU A 43 1.73 5.20 11.34
C LEU A 43 2.67 5.53 12.50
N GLY A 44 2.25 6.43 13.40
CA GLY A 44 3.12 6.95 14.46
C GLY A 44 4.38 7.60 13.89
N ASP A 45 5.55 7.08 14.25
CA ASP A 45 6.85 7.51 13.69
C ASP A 45 7.20 6.83 12.35
N ASN A 46 6.48 5.77 11.99
CA ASN A 46 6.66 4.98 10.78
C ASN A 46 5.65 5.37 9.68
N TYR A 47 5.72 4.65 8.57
CA TYR A 47 4.79 4.76 7.45
C TYR A 47 4.23 3.37 7.11
N LEU A 48 2.93 3.31 6.84
CA LEU A 48 2.24 2.12 6.37
C LEU A 48 2.03 2.24 4.86
N VAL A 49 2.53 1.28 4.10
CA VAL A 49 2.25 1.13 2.68
C VAL A 49 1.19 0.06 2.51
N TYR A 50 -0.02 0.45 2.14
CA TYR A 50 -1.11 -0.45 1.78
C TYR A 50 -1.10 -0.70 0.27
N MET A 51 -0.90 -1.95 -0.12
CA MET A 51 -0.77 -2.40 -1.50
C MET A 51 -1.93 -3.31 -1.84
N VAL A 52 -2.55 -3.11 -3.00
CA VAL A 52 -3.68 -3.92 -3.47
C VAL A 52 -3.56 -4.12 -4.97
N ASP A 53 -3.73 -5.36 -5.40
CA ASP A 53 -3.87 -5.77 -6.80
C ASP A 53 -5.22 -6.48 -7.00
N GLU A 54 -5.42 -7.13 -8.15
CA GLU A 54 -6.66 -7.83 -8.48
C GLU A 54 -6.90 -9.09 -7.62
N GLU A 55 -5.85 -9.67 -7.05
CA GLU A 55 -5.91 -10.94 -6.33
C GLU A 55 -5.82 -10.76 -4.81
N ARG A 56 -5.01 -9.80 -4.34
CA ARG A 56 -4.58 -9.71 -2.93
C ARG A 56 -4.39 -8.26 -2.48
N ALA A 57 -4.46 -8.11 -1.16
CA ALA A 57 -4.09 -6.89 -0.46
C ALA A 57 -3.01 -7.20 0.58
N CYS A 58 -2.00 -6.37 0.65
CA CYS A 58 -0.85 -6.51 1.54
C CYS A 58 -0.51 -5.15 2.16
N VAL A 59 0.23 -5.19 3.27
CA VAL A 59 0.75 -4.02 3.95
C VAL A 59 2.24 -4.18 4.24
N GLU A 60 2.93 -3.06 4.30
CA GLU A 60 4.33 -3.00 4.70
C GLU A 60 4.56 -1.77 5.57
N VAL A 61 5.26 -1.94 6.69
CA VAL A 61 5.60 -0.84 7.61
C VAL A 61 7.08 -0.53 7.44
N VAL A 62 7.39 0.74 7.20
CA VAL A 62 8.75 1.22 6.95
C VAL A 62 9.07 2.45 7.80
N GLY A 63 10.36 2.70 8.02
CA GLY A 63 10.81 3.72 8.98
C GLY A 63 10.79 5.15 8.46
N ASN A 64 10.72 5.35 7.15
CA ASN A 64 10.74 6.67 6.53
C ASN A 64 9.91 6.73 5.23
N LEU A 65 9.63 7.95 4.78
CA LEU A 65 8.78 8.18 3.62
C LEU A 65 9.44 7.73 2.31
N ASP A 66 10.75 7.89 2.15
CA ASP A 66 11.44 7.53 0.92
C ASP A 66 11.42 6.01 0.69
N GLU A 67 11.63 5.20 1.74
CA GLU A 67 11.42 3.75 1.70
C GLU A 67 9.97 3.40 1.34
N ALA A 68 8.98 4.12 1.89
CA ALA A 68 7.57 3.87 1.61
C ALA A 68 7.26 4.07 0.11
N ARG A 69 7.84 5.11 -0.49
CA ARG A 69 7.74 5.40 -1.92
C ARG A 69 8.41 4.33 -2.78
N GLU A 70 9.59 3.86 -2.38
CA GLU A 70 10.30 2.80 -3.08
C GLU A 70 9.49 1.50 -3.08
N VAL A 71 8.92 1.11 -1.93
CA VAL A 71 8.05 -0.06 -1.81
C VAL A 71 6.81 0.10 -2.69
N ALA A 72 6.13 1.24 -2.59
CA ALA A 72 4.91 1.51 -3.34
C ALA A 72 5.13 1.46 -4.87
N LYS A 73 6.19 2.11 -5.37
CA LYS A 73 6.56 2.07 -6.79
C LYS A 73 6.93 0.68 -7.26
N ARG A 74 7.79 -0.01 -6.50
CA ARG A 74 8.22 -1.37 -6.84
C ARG A 74 7.02 -2.30 -6.95
N PHE A 75 6.05 -2.19 -6.05
CA PHE A 75 4.81 -2.96 -6.11
C PHE A 75 4.03 -2.64 -7.38
N THR A 76 3.69 -1.36 -7.62
CA THR A 76 2.87 -0.98 -8.78
C THR A 76 3.53 -1.27 -10.13
N ASP A 77 4.86 -1.27 -10.20
CA ASP A 77 5.62 -1.63 -11.40
C ASP A 77 5.63 -3.16 -11.59
N SER A 78 5.78 -3.93 -10.51
CA SER A 78 5.92 -5.40 -10.58
C SER A 78 4.67 -6.14 -11.04
N VAL A 79 3.47 -5.59 -10.82
CA VAL A 79 2.20 -6.27 -11.13
C VAL A 79 1.88 -6.23 -12.62
N CYS A 80 2.30 -5.17 -13.33
CA CYS A 80 1.97 -4.96 -14.74
C CYS A 80 3.17 -5.10 -15.70
N THR A 81 4.21 -5.83 -15.29
CA THR A 81 5.41 -6.12 -16.11
C THR A 81 5.35 -7.52 -16.73
#